data_AF-A0A9E4CIA8-F1
#
_entry.id   AF-A0A9E4CIA8-F1
#
_cell.length_a   1.000
_cell.length_b   1.000
_cell.length_c   1.000
_cell.angle_alpha   90.00
_cell.angle_beta   90.00
_cell.angle_gamma   90.00
#
_symmetry.space_group_name_H-M   'P 1'
#
loop_
_entity.id
_entity.type
_entity.pdbx_description
1 polymer ?
#
loop_
_entity_poly.entity_id
_entity_poly.type
_entity_poly.pdbx_seq_one_letter_code
_entity_poly.pdbx_strand_id
1 'polypeptide(L)'
;MSFLRKKKHGSNGHGARQGSGEFVLDDEHQVVLNSRGLVPVVLQDIISDEVLHLGYMDRWALNSTLEEKTVYYYRRSSGRLEKFGEKKGLEYEVKSIKLDRSRRSILMRVLSRDESTVIESSFIHEIEVLTER
;
A
#
# COMPACT_ATOMS: atom_id res chain seq x y z
N MET A 1 -22.37 13.21 11.28
CA MET A 1 -21.83 12.62 12.53
C MET A 1 -22.31 11.18 12.66
N SER A 2 -21.71 10.26 11.91
CA SER A 2 -21.98 8.81 12.01
C SER A 2 -20.75 8.16 12.61
N PHE A 3 -20.90 7.66 13.83
CA PHE A 3 -19.84 7.06 14.62
C PHE A 3 -19.42 5.72 14.01
N LEU A 4 -18.18 5.63 13.52
CA LEU A 4 -17.55 4.34 13.21
C LEU A 4 -17.47 3.49 14.48
N ARG A 5 -18.16 2.36 14.45
CA ARG A 5 -18.12 1.33 15.47
C ARG A 5 -16.73 0.68 15.45
N LYS A 6 -15.86 1.05 16.40
CA LYS A 6 -14.56 0.38 16.63
C LYS A 6 -14.78 -1.12 16.88
N LYS A 7 -14.50 -1.96 15.87
CA LYS A 7 -14.22 -3.38 16.11
C LYS A 7 -12.76 -3.49 16.52
N LYS A 8 -12.50 -3.75 17.81
CA LYS A 8 -11.20 -4.27 18.27
C LYS A 8 -10.93 -5.56 17.50
N HIS A 9 -10.00 -5.52 16.54
CA HIS A 9 -9.47 -6.74 15.95
C HIS A 9 -8.37 -7.26 16.88
N GLY A 10 -8.70 -8.34 17.58
CA GLY A 10 -7.73 -9.13 18.31
C GLY A 10 -6.66 -9.65 17.36
N SER A 11 -5.42 -9.64 17.85
CA SER A 11 -4.26 -10.27 17.25
C SER A 11 -4.47 -11.77 17.12
N ASN A 12 -5.12 -12.24 16.05
CA ASN A 12 -5.27 -13.66 15.76
C ASN A 12 -5.26 -13.92 14.25
N GLY A 13 -4.18 -14.55 13.77
CA GLY A 13 -4.18 -15.33 12.53
C GLY A 13 -3.90 -14.59 11.22
N HIS A 14 -2.76 -13.90 11.09
CA HIS A 14 -2.21 -13.51 9.78
C HIS A 14 -1.67 -14.75 9.05
N GLY A 15 -2.55 -15.54 8.42
CA GLY A 15 -2.13 -16.78 7.75
C GLY A 15 -3.24 -17.56 7.04
N ALA A 16 -4.52 -17.25 7.27
CA ALA A 16 -5.58 -17.83 6.48
C ALA A 16 -5.56 -17.23 5.06
N ARG A 17 -5.39 -18.08 4.04
CA ARG A 17 -5.58 -17.73 2.63
C ARG A 17 -7.01 -17.21 2.44
N GLN A 18 -7.21 -15.90 2.54
CA GLN A 18 -8.43 -15.30 2.06
C GLN A 18 -8.36 -15.37 0.53
N GLY A 19 -9.27 -16.13 -0.08
CA GLY A 19 -9.31 -16.31 -1.52
C GLY A 19 -9.52 -14.98 -2.27
N SER A 20 -9.66 -15.06 -3.58
CA SER A 20 -10.05 -13.92 -4.42
C SER A 20 -11.28 -13.19 -3.87
N GLY A 21 -11.36 -11.89 -4.07
CA GLY A 21 -12.55 -11.11 -3.73
C GLY A 21 -12.31 -9.62 -3.80
N GLU A 22 -13.32 -8.84 -3.44
CA GLU A 22 -13.27 -7.37 -3.51
C GLU A 22 -13.06 -6.77 -2.11
N PHE A 23 -12.34 -5.66 -2.04
CA PHE A 23 -12.15 -4.85 -0.85
C PHE A 23 -12.67 -3.44 -1.13
N VAL A 24 -13.57 -2.95 -0.29
CA VAL A 24 -14.22 -1.64 -0.42
C VAL A 24 -13.29 -0.58 0.16
N LEU A 25 -12.90 0.40 -0.64
CA LEU A 25 -12.05 1.52 -0.23
C LEU A 25 -12.88 2.69 0.30
N ASP A 26 -14.02 2.97 -0.34
CA ASP A 26 -15.02 3.94 0.07
C ASP A 26 -16.41 3.53 -0.46
N ASP A 27 -17.42 4.38 -0.31
CA ASP A 27 -18.81 4.07 -0.69
C ASP A 27 -18.99 3.73 -2.20
N GLU A 28 -18.08 4.17 -3.06
CA GLU A 28 -18.19 4.05 -4.53
C GLU A 28 -17.09 3.16 -5.15
N HIS A 29 -15.99 2.96 -4.44
CA HIS A 29 -14.78 2.37 -5.00
C HIS A 29 -14.34 1.10 -4.27
N GLN A 30 -13.97 0.10 -5.06
CA GLN A 30 -13.44 -1.18 -4.57
C GLN A 30 -12.25 -1.64 -5.39
N VAL A 31 -11.38 -2.43 -4.76
CA VAL A 31 -10.23 -3.08 -5.39
C VAL A 31 -10.41 -4.59 -5.40
N VAL A 32 -9.99 -5.23 -6.48
CA VAL A 32 -10.08 -6.68 -6.68
C VAL A 32 -8.76 -7.32 -6.25
N LEU A 33 -8.85 -8.23 -5.28
CA LEU A 33 -7.74 -9.03 -4.79
C LEU A 33 -7.58 -10.29 -5.66
N ASN A 34 -6.33 -10.67 -5.92
CA ASN A 34 -6.02 -11.87 -6.69
C ASN A 34 -6.37 -13.16 -5.92
N SER A 35 -6.13 -14.33 -6.52
CA SER A 35 -6.42 -15.64 -5.91
C SER A 35 -5.69 -15.93 -4.59
N ARG A 36 -4.68 -15.14 -4.25
CA ARG A 36 -3.95 -15.20 -2.97
C ARG A 36 -4.44 -14.14 -1.96
N GLY A 37 -5.48 -13.39 -2.29
CA GLY A 37 -6.00 -12.31 -1.46
C GLY A 37 -5.13 -11.05 -1.45
N LEU A 38 -4.31 -10.84 -2.49
CA LEU A 38 -3.36 -9.73 -2.58
C LEU A 38 -3.67 -8.76 -3.72
N VAL A 39 -3.30 -7.49 -3.55
CA VAL A 39 -3.25 -6.47 -4.59
C VAL A 39 -1.87 -5.81 -4.63
N PRO A 40 -1.25 -5.60 -5.80
CA PRO A 40 -0.04 -4.79 -5.94
C PRO A 40 -0.32 -3.31 -5.69
N VAL A 41 0.60 -2.65 -4.99
CA VAL A 41 0.51 -1.22 -4.65
C VAL A 41 1.83 -0.53 -4.97
N VAL A 42 1.77 0.51 -5.81
CA VAL A 42 2.88 1.41 -6.09
C VAL A 42 2.80 2.58 -5.11
N LEU A 43 3.88 2.82 -4.36
CA LEU A 43 4.03 4.02 -3.54
C LEU A 43 4.73 5.10 -4.35
N GLN A 44 4.18 6.30 -4.37
CA GLN A 44 4.76 7.44 -5.06
C GLN A 44 4.75 8.64 -4.11
N ASP A 45 5.88 9.35 -4.03
CA ASP A 45 5.95 10.59 -3.28
C ASP A 45 5.10 11.68 -3.96
N ILE A 46 4.39 12.47 -3.15
CA ILE A 46 3.52 13.51 -3.70
C ILE A 46 4.25 14.78 -4.13
N ILE A 47 5.48 15.00 -3.65
CA ILE A 47 6.25 16.22 -3.89
C ILE A 47 7.14 16.04 -5.12
N SER A 48 7.91 14.95 -5.19
CA SER A 48 8.85 14.69 -6.28
C SER A 48 8.26 13.88 -7.44
N ASP A 49 7.07 13.30 -7.25
CA ASP A 49 6.48 12.29 -8.15
C ASP A 49 7.34 11.02 -8.32
N GLU A 50 8.37 10.84 -7.49
CA GLU A 50 9.24 9.66 -7.53
C GLU A 50 8.48 8.41 -7.08
N VAL A 51 8.62 7.32 -7.83
CA VAL A 51 8.11 6.01 -7.42
C VAL A 51 9.04 5.45 -6.36
N LEU A 52 8.54 5.24 -5.15
CA LEU A 52 9.32 4.82 -4.00
C LEU A 52 9.43 3.31 -3.90
N HIS A 53 8.31 2.61 -4.08
CA HIS A 53 8.25 1.18 -3.80
C HIS A 53 7.09 0.47 -4.50
N LEU A 54 7.28 -0.81 -4.81
CA LEU A 54 6.21 -1.73 -5.19
C LEU A 54 6.00 -2.77 -4.09
N GLY A 55 4.87 -2.69 -3.43
CA GLY A 55 4.44 -3.64 -2.40
C GLY A 55 3.24 -4.47 -2.82
N TYR A 56 2.80 -5.33 -1.92
CA TYR A 56 1.51 -6.02 -2.00
C TYR A 56 0.75 -5.75 -0.71
N MET A 57 -0.56 -5.57 -0.80
CA MET A 57 -1.44 -5.46 0.36
C MET A 57 -2.45 -6.60 0.34
N ASP A 58 -2.70 -7.20 1.50
CA ASP A 58 -3.87 -8.03 1.73
C ASP A 58 -5.00 -7.18 2.34
N ARG A 59 -6.12 -7.81 2.69
CA ARG A 59 -7.27 -7.11 3.33
C ARG A 59 -6.87 -6.41 4.63
N TRP A 60 -5.96 -7.00 5.41
CA TRP A 60 -5.52 -6.44 6.68
C TRP A 60 -4.66 -5.21 6.47
N ALA A 61 -3.70 -5.29 5.54
CA ALA A 61 -2.88 -4.15 5.16
C ALA A 61 -3.70 -2.99 4.62
N LEU A 62 -4.70 -3.25 3.77
CA LEU A 62 -5.61 -2.21 3.29
C LEU A 62 -6.40 -1.58 4.43
N ASN A 63 -6.97 -2.39 5.33
CA ASN A 63 -7.73 -1.89 6.48
C ASN A 63 -6.88 -1.03 7.42
N SER A 64 -5.72 -1.54 7.85
CA SER A 64 -4.77 -0.78 8.69
C SER A 64 -4.32 0.50 8.01
N THR A 65 -4.11 0.46 6.68
CA THR A 65 -3.71 1.65 5.92
C THR A 65 -4.78 2.74 5.94
N LEU A 66 -6.05 2.37 5.73
CA LEU A 66 -7.17 3.33 5.76
C LEU A 66 -7.46 3.85 7.17
N GLU A 67 -7.37 2.99 8.19
CA GLU A 67 -7.61 3.37 9.59
C GLU A 67 -6.54 4.31 10.13
N GLU A 68 -5.26 4.00 9.89
CA GLU A 68 -4.13 4.74 10.46
C GLU A 68 -3.57 5.82 9.53
N LYS A 69 -4.03 5.88 8.27
CA LYS A 69 -3.58 6.81 7.24
C LYS A 69 -2.07 6.71 6.99
N THR A 70 -1.50 5.52 7.14
CA THR A 70 -0.09 5.21 6.91
C THR A 70 0.04 3.92 6.15
N VAL A 71 1.16 3.71 5.45
CA VAL A 71 1.29 2.56 4.54
C VAL A 71 1.60 1.28 5.31
N TYR A 72 0.74 0.28 5.17
CA TYR A 72 1.01 -1.10 5.57
C TYR A 72 1.16 -2.00 4.35
N TYR A 73 2.05 -2.99 4.39
CA TYR A 73 2.21 -3.98 3.32
C TYR A 73 2.22 -5.41 3.87
N TYR A 74 1.80 -6.33 3.02
CA TYR A 74 1.91 -7.76 3.24
C TYR A 74 3.23 -8.26 2.64
N ARG A 75 4.19 -8.61 3.51
CA ARG A 75 5.47 -9.18 3.10
C ARG A 75 5.28 -10.64 2.69
N ARG A 76 5.14 -10.87 1.38
CA ARG A 76 4.85 -12.20 0.79
C ARG A 76 5.78 -13.32 1.23
N SER A 77 7.05 -13.03 1.49
CA SER A 77 8.05 -14.04 1.87
C SER A 77 7.90 -14.54 3.30
N SER A 78 7.52 -13.66 4.23
CA SER A 78 7.32 -14.01 5.65
C SER A 78 5.85 -14.15 6.04
N GLY A 79 4.92 -13.78 5.14
CA GLY A 79 3.49 -13.80 5.40
C GLY A 79 3.03 -12.82 6.49
N ARG A 80 3.77 -11.73 6.69
CA ARG A 80 3.55 -10.77 7.78
C ARG A 80 3.10 -9.41 7.27
N LEU A 81 2.30 -8.74 8.09
CA LEU A 81 1.99 -7.33 7.96
C LEU A 81 3.19 -6.51 8.47
N GLU A 82 3.63 -5.51 7.71
CA GLU A 82 4.71 -4.59 8.10
C GLU A 82 4.30 -3.14 7.76
N LYS A 83 4.70 -2.18 8.59
CA LYS A 83 4.52 -0.75 8.32
C LYS A 83 5.69 -0.23 7.48
N PHE A 84 5.41 0.51 6.41
CA PHE A 84 6.46 1.06 5.54
C PHE A 84 7.24 2.15 6.25
N GLY A 85 8.56 2.10 6.15
CA GLY A 85 9.47 3.03 6.83
C GLY A 85 9.81 2.67 8.28
N GLU A 86 9.07 1.78 8.94
CA GLU A 86 9.21 1.49 10.38
C GLU A 86 10.64 1.10 10.79
N LYS A 87 11.29 0.21 10.05
CA LYS A 87 12.67 -0.22 10.32
C LYS A 87 13.71 0.89 10.13
N LYS A 88 13.39 1.92 9.36
CA LYS A 88 14.21 3.12 9.14
C LYS A 88 13.79 4.29 10.06
N GLY A 89 12.80 4.11 10.92
CA GLY A 89 12.23 5.19 11.74
C GLY A 89 11.45 6.23 10.93
N LEU A 90 11.06 5.90 9.70
CA LEU A 90 10.33 6.81 8.81
C LEU A 90 8.83 6.56 8.89
N GLU A 91 8.05 7.62 8.80
CA GLU A 91 6.59 7.54 8.73
C GLU A 91 6.06 8.25 7.50
N TYR A 92 5.20 7.57 6.76
CA TYR A 92 4.56 8.08 5.55
C TYR A 92 3.06 8.22 5.78
N GLU A 93 2.52 9.38 5.47
CA GLU A 93 1.09 9.63 5.47
C GLU A 93 0.50 9.37 4.09
N VAL A 94 -0.59 8.61 4.01
CA VAL A 94 -1.32 8.39 2.76
C VAL A 94 -2.17 9.61 2.45
N LYS A 95 -1.91 10.23 1.30
CA LYS A 95 -2.59 11.45 0.84
C LYS A 95 -3.68 11.17 -0.18
N SER A 96 -3.47 10.19 -1.06
CA SER A 96 -4.53 9.70 -1.94
C SER A 96 -4.26 8.28 -2.44
N ILE A 97 -5.34 7.64 -2.91
CA ILE A 97 -5.34 6.31 -3.51
C ILE A 97 -5.97 6.45 -4.89
N LYS A 98 -5.30 5.91 -5.92
CA LYS A 98 -5.80 5.87 -7.29
C LYS A 98 -5.85 4.43 -7.76
N LEU A 99 -7.02 4.02 -8.23
CA LEU A 99 -7.23 2.68 -8.80
C LEU A 99 -6.79 2.64 -10.26
N ASP A 100 -6.19 1.52 -10.68
CA ASP A 100 -6.07 1.25 -12.11
C ASP A 100 -7.45 0.96 -12.74
N ARG A 101 -7.53 1.06 -14.07
CA ARG A 101 -8.77 0.89 -14.85
C ARG A 101 -9.52 -0.42 -14.58
N SER A 102 -8.79 -1.51 -14.35
CA SER A 102 -9.29 -2.83 -14.01
C SER A 102 -9.48 -3.07 -12.51
N ARG A 103 -9.09 -2.12 -11.65
CA ARG A 103 -9.16 -2.16 -10.19
C ARG A 103 -8.35 -3.32 -9.58
N ARG A 104 -7.23 -3.71 -10.19
CA ARG A 104 -6.38 -4.84 -9.75
C ARG A 104 -5.01 -4.40 -9.24
N SER A 105 -4.79 -3.10 -9.11
CA SER A 105 -3.60 -2.45 -8.61
C SER A 105 -3.94 -1.03 -8.14
N ILE A 106 -3.11 -0.53 -7.24
CA ILE A 106 -3.28 0.78 -6.61
C ILE A 106 -2.00 1.59 -6.83
N LEU A 107 -2.18 2.87 -7.17
CA LEU A 107 -1.16 3.90 -6.94
C LEU A 107 -1.53 4.62 -5.64
N MET A 108 -0.63 4.60 -4.67
CA MET A 108 -0.79 5.27 -3.39
C MET A 108 0.19 6.43 -3.29
N ARG A 109 -0.37 7.63 -3.18
CA ARG A 109 0.36 8.89 -3.09
C ARG A 109 0.61 9.20 -1.63
N VAL A 110 1.89 9.34 -1.26
CA VAL A 110 2.33 9.46 0.14
C VAL A 110 3.19 10.69 0.37
N LEU A 111 3.20 11.17 1.61
CA LEU A 111 4.09 12.24 2.05
C LEU A 111 4.86 11.76 3.29
N SER A 112 6.18 11.92 3.30
CA SER A 112 6.98 11.73 4.52
C SER A 112 6.53 12.72 5.60
N ARG A 113 6.35 12.25 6.83
CA ARG A 113 6.11 13.13 7.99
C ARG A 113 7.38 13.76 8.54
N ASP A 114 8.54 13.29 8.09
CA ASP A 114 9.82 13.86 8.42
C ASP A 114 10.33 14.70 7.23
N GLU A 115 10.35 16.02 7.42
CA GLU A 115 10.81 17.00 6.43
C GLU A 115 12.32 16.93 6.17
N SER A 116 13.09 16.37 7.11
CA SER A 116 14.56 16.29 7.02
C SER A 116 15.04 14.99 6.39
N THR A 117 14.14 14.04 6.15
CA THR A 117 14.48 12.73 5.60
C THR A 117 14.57 12.79 4.07
N VAL A 118 15.70 12.31 3.55
CA VAL A 118 15.81 11.95 2.13
C VAL A 118 14.99 10.67 1.90
N ILE A 119 13.92 10.80 1.12
CA ILE A 119 13.11 9.66 0.72
C ILE A 119 13.89 8.90 -0.37
N GLU A 120 14.20 7.64 -0.12
CA GLU A 120 14.93 6.80 -1.07
C GLU A 120 13.98 5.87 -1.82
N SER A 121 14.01 5.92 -3.14
CA SER A 121 13.39 4.89 -3.96
C SER A 121 14.10 3.54 -3.84
N SER A 122 13.30 2.47 -3.85
CA SER A 122 13.78 1.10 -4.01
C SER A 122 14.14 0.75 -5.46
N PHE A 123 13.84 1.64 -6.42
CA PHE A 123 14.23 1.52 -7.83
C PHE A 123 15.54 2.27 -8.05
N ILE A 124 16.67 1.56 -7.94
CA ILE A 124 18.01 2.16 -7.89
C ILE A 124 18.77 2.15 -9.21
N HIS A 125 18.26 1.44 -10.22
CA HIS A 125 18.91 1.30 -11.52
C HIS A 125 17.89 1.48 -12.63
N GLU A 126 18.22 2.37 -13.56
CA GLU A 126 17.51 2.56 -14.82
C GLU A 126 18.31 1.91 -15.95
N ILE A 127 17.62 1.18 -16.82
CA ILE A 127 18.23 0.54 -17.99
C ILE A 127 17.69 1.27 -19.22
N GLU A 128 18.57 1.96 -19.94
CA GLU A 128 18.21 2.64 -21.18
C GLU A 128 18.04 1.63 -22.32
N VAL A 129 16.85 1.63 -22.92
CA VAL A 129 16.56 0.83 -24.12
C VAL A 129 16.70 1.74 -25.33
N LEU A 130 17.82 1.60 -26.04
CA LEU A 130 18.06 2.33 -27.28
C LEU A 130 17.08 1.86 -28.36
N THR A 131 16.43 2.80 -29.03
CA THR A 131 15.63 2.52 -30.21
C THR A 131 16.45 2.86 -31.45
N GLU A 132 16.61 1.89 -32.35
CA GLU A 132 17.07 2.20 -33.70
C GLU A 132 15.94 2.97 -34.40
N ARG A 133 16.28 4.14 -34.96
CA ARG A 133 15.33 5.01 -35.67
C ARG A 133 14.90 4.40 -37.00
#